data_AF-A0AAV7X7I3-F1
#
_entry.id   AF-A0AAV7X7I3-F1
#
_cell.length_a   1.000
_cell.length_b   1.000
_cell.length_c   1.000
_cell.angle_alpha   90.00
_cell.angle_beta   90.00
_cell.angle_gamma   90.00
#
_symmetry.space_group_name_H-M   'P 1'
#
loop_
_entity.id
_entity.type
_entity.pdbx_description
1 polymer ?
#
loop_
_entity_poly.entity_id
_entity_poly.type
_entity_poly.pdbx_seq_one_letter_code
_entity_poly.pdbx_strand_id
1 'polypeptide(L)' 'MEFSQPKTGSKADRDAAERYAIWQYAWFADPLYTGDYSPVMREIVDALSAAEGRPQSRLPHFTNEEKVILRGT' A
#
# COMPACT_ATOMS: atom_id res chain seq x y z
N MET A 1 -4.72 -6.33 16.00
CA MET A 1 -4.37 -5.12 15.23
C MET A 1 -3.81 -4.12 16.21
N GLU A 2 -2.52 -3.79 16.05
CA GLU A 2 -1.78 -2.95 16.99
C GLU A 2 -1.73 -1.52 16.46
N PHE A 3 -1.87 -0.54 17.37
CA PHE A 3 -1.81 0.87 17.00
C PHE A 3 -0.37 1.27 16.69
N SER A 4 -0.16 1.88 15.53
CA SER A 4 1.18 2.22 15.05
C SER A 4 1.71 3.49 15.72
N GLN A 5 2.43 3.33 16.83
CA GLN A 5 3.11 4.46 17.47
C GLN A 5 4.56 4.55 17.00
N PRO A 6 5.05 5.76 16.66
CA PRO A 6 6.45 5.95 16.38
C PRO A 6 7.28 5.75 17.65
N LYS A 7 8.41 5.06 17.54
CA LYS A 7 9.31 4.77 18.67
C LYS A 7 9.88 6.04 19.32
N THR A 8 10.16 7.06 18.51
CA THR A 8 10.58 8.38 18.97
C THR A 8 9.85 9.48 18.19
N GLY A 9 10.05 10.74 18.57
CA GLY A 9 9.54 11.88 17.82
C GLY A 9 10.28 12.16 16.50
N SER A 10 11.26 11.34 16.11
CA SER A 10 12.04 11.54 14.88
C SER A 10 11.16 11.39 13.63
N LYS A 11 11.55 12.06 12.54
CA LYS A 11 10.85 11.91 11.25
C LYS A 11 10.89 10.45 10.77
N ALA A 12 12.04 9.79 10.91
CA ALA A 12 12.22 8.40 10.47
C ALA A 12 11.25 7.44 11.16
N ASP A 13 11.04 7.58 12.47
CA ASP A 13 10.12 6.72 13.22
C ASP A 13 8.66 7.04 12.91
N ARG A 14 8.31 8.31 12.65
CA ARG A 14 6.97 8.70 12.19
C ARG A 14 6.65 8.10 10.82
N ASP A 15 7.57 8.24 9.86
CA ASP A 15 7.39 7.66 8.54
C ASP A 15 7.32 6.12 8.63
N ALA A 16 8.05 5.50 9.56
CA ALA A 16 7.98 4.05 9.80
C ALA A 16 6.63 3.61 10.37
N ALA A 17 6.09 4.37 11.32
CA ALA A 17 4.75 4.13 11.85
C ALA A 17 3.68 4.28 10.74
N GLU A 18 3.76 5.34 9.95
CA GLU A 18 2.83 5.55 8.82
C GLU A 18 2.89 4.40 7.82
N ARG A 19 4.09 3.97 7.40
CA ARG A 19 4.25 2.80 6.51
C ARG A 19 3.66 1.53 7.12
N TYR A 20 3.85 1.30 8.42
CA TYR A 20 3.25 0.15 9.10
C TYR A 20 1.72 0.21 9.04
N ALA A 21 1.12 1.38 9.31
CA ALA A 21 -0.34 1.55 9.23
C ALA A 21 -0.86 1.28 7.81
N ILE A 22 -0.21 1.83 6.78
CA ILE A 22 -0.53 1.54 5.38
C ILE A 22 -0.47 0.03 5.13
N TRP A 23 0.59 -0.65 5.59
CA TRP A 23 0.78 -2.07 5.38
C TRP A 23 -0.18 -2.98 6.16
N GLN A 24 -0.86 -2.46 7.19
CA GLN A 24 -1.88 -3.22 7.91
C GLN A 24 -3.29 -2.96 7.38
N TYR A 25 -3.59 -1.74 6.92
CA TYR A 25 -4.96 -1.32 6.61
C TYR A 25 -5.21 -0.99 5.15
N ALA A 26 -4.28 -0.27 4.50
CA ALA A 26 -4.49 0.27 3.16
C ALA A 26 -4.59 -0.80 2.07
N TRP A 27 -4.09 -2.02 2.33
CA TRP A 27 -4.26 -3.19 1.45
C TRP A 27 -5.70 -3.45 1.06
N PHE A 28 -6.62 -3.24 2.01
CA PHE A 28 -8.04 -3.51 1.83
C PHE A 28 -8.85 -2.22 1.77
N ALA A 29 -8.48 -1.21 2.56
CA ALA A 29 -9.22 0.03 2.62
C ALA A 29 -9.08 0.87 1.34
N ASP A 30 -7.85 1.05 0.82
CA ASP A 30 -7.62 1.96 -0.30
C ASP A 30 -8.36 1.54 -1.57
N PRO A 31 -8.42 0.24 -1.95
CA PRO A 31 -9.25 -0.18 -3.06
C PRO A 31 -10.73 0.18 -2.90
N LEU A 32 -11.27 0.13 -1.68
CA LEU A 32 -12.67 0.50 -1.43
C LEU A 32 -12.90 2.01 -1.54
N TYR A 33 -11.93 2.83 -1.12
CA TYR A 33 -12.08 4.30 -1.18
C TYR A 33 -11.70 4.90 -2.54
N THR A 34 -10.66 4.38 -3.18
CA THR A 34 -10.03 4.96 -4.37
C THR A 34 -10.20 4.13 -5.64
N GLY A 35 -10.59 2.86 -5.49
CA GLY A 35 -10.64 1.88 -6.57
C GLY A 35 -9.31 1.17 -6.82
N ASP A 36 -8.20 1.55 -6.17
CA ASP A 36 -6.89 0.92 -6.39
C ASP A 36 -6.09 0.82 -5.08
N TYR A 37 -4.96 0.13 -5.14
CA TYR A 37 -4.00 0.09 -4.04
C TYR A 37 -3.32 1.45 -3.85
N SER A 38 -2.92 1.72 -2.60
CA SER A 38 -2.16 2.92 -2.23
C SER A 38 -0.93 3.14 -3.13
N PRO A 39 -0.65 4.40 -3.57
CA PRO A 39 0.56 4.71 -4.33
C PRO A 39 1.85 4.28 -3.64
N VAL A 40 1.92 4.44 -2.30
CA VAL A 40 3.10 4.06 -1.51
C VAL A 40 3.33 2.55 -1.52
N MET A 41 2.26 1.75 -1.41
CA MET A 41 2.38 0.29 -1.52
C MET A 41 2.83 -0.14 -2.90
N ARG A 42 2.27 0.48 -3.95
CA ARG A 42 2.66 0.23 -5.34
C ARG A 42 4.16 0.46 -5.54
N GLU A 43 4.65 1.64 -5.17
CA GLU A 43 6.07 1.99 -5.31
C GLU A 43 6.99 0.98 -4.63
N ILE A 44 6.68 0.59 -3.38
CA ILE A 44 7.51 -0.36 -2.62
C ILE A 44 7.48 -1.75 -3.25
N VAL A 45 6.30 -2.29 -3.58
CA VAL A 45 6.18 -3.65 -4.12
C VAL A 45 6.78 -3.74 -5.51
N ASP A 46 6.65 -2.70 -6.34
CA ASP A 46 7.26 -2.64 -7.67
C ASP A 46 8.79 -2.64 -7.56
N ALA A 47 9.36 -1.79 -6.70
CA ALA A 47 10.80 -1.74 -6.47
C ALA A 47 11.37 -3.08 -5.96
N LEU A 48 10.69 -3.70 -4.99
CA LEU A 48 11.12 -5.00 -4.46
C LEU A 48 10.97 -6.12 -5.49
N SER A 49 9.92 -6.11 -6.31
CA SER A 49 9.73 -7.11 -7.36
C SER A 49 10.80 -6.99 -8.45
N ALA A 50 11.19 -5.77 -8.80
CA ALA A 50 12.31 -5.51 -9.71
C ALA A 50 13.65 -5.95 -9.12
N ALA A 51 13.92 -5.67 -7.84
CA ALA A 51 15.12 -6.11 -7.14
C ALA A 51 15.23 -7.64 -7.03
N GLU A 52 14.09 -8.35 -6.95
CA GLU A 52 14.00 -9.81 -7.02
C GLU A 52 14.17 -10.36 -8.44
N GLY A 53 14.30 -9.50 -9.47
CA GLY A 53 14.45 -9.90 -10.87
C GLY A 53 13.16 -10.42 -11.51
N ARG A 54 11.99 -10.05 -10.97
CA ARG A 54 10.71 -10.49 -11.54
C ARG A 54 10.39 -9.71 -12.82
N PRO A 55 9.77 -10.37 -13.82
CA PRO A 55 9.36 -9.71 -15.05
C PRO A 55 8.20 -8.73 -14.85
N GLN A 56 7.45 -8.87 -13.75
CA GLN A 56 6.27 -8.07 -13.42
C GLN A 56 6.18 -7.87 -11.90
N SER A 57 5.50 -6.82 -11.48
CA SER A 57 5.21 -6.58 -10.07
C SER A 57 4.36 -7.71 -9.49
N ARG A 58 4.61 -8.05 -8.22
CA ARG A 58 3.73 -8.96 -7.46
C ARG A 58 2.39 -8.33 -7.11
N LEU A 59 2.30 -7.00 -7.13
CA LEU A 59 1.04 -6.29 -6.87
C LEU A 59 0.26 -6.20 -8.19
N PRO A 60 -0.91 -6.83 -8.32
CA PRO A 60 -1.71 -6.74 -9.54
C PRO A 60 -2.23 -5.31 -9.76
N HIS A 61 -2.56 -4.98 -11.01
CA HIS A 61 -3.29 -3.77 -11.36
C HIS A 61 -4.74 -4.12 -11.59
N PHE A 62 -5.64 -3.34 -11.01
CA PHE A 62 -7.05 -3.41 -11.36
C PHE A 62 -7.29 -2.80 -12.74
N THR A 63 -8.17 -3.39 -13.53
CA THR A 63 -8.66 -2.77 -14.77
C THR A 63 -9.51 -1.54 -14.44
N ASN A 64 -9.79 -0.70 -15.43
CA ASN A 64 -10.64 0.48 -15.21
C ASN A 64 -12.03 0.09 -14.72
N GLU A 65 -12.58 -1.02 -15.22
CA GLU A 65 -13.87 -1.57 -14.81
C GLU A 65 -13.82 -2.05 -13.35
N GLU A 66 -12.76 -2.78 -12.97
CA GLU A 66 -12.57 -3.26 -11.59
C GLU A 66 -12.42 -2.10 -10.60
N LYS A 67 -11.68 -1.04 -10.96
CA LYS A 67 -11.54 0.16 -10.12
C LYS A 67 -12.88 0.84 -9.83
N VAL A 68 -13.76 0.90 -10.83
CA VAL A 68 -15.10 1.48 -10.69
C VAL A 68 -15.97 0.61 -9.78
N ILE A 69 -15.86 -0.72 -9.89
CA ILE A 69 -16.61 -1.66 -9.04
C ILE A 69 -16.16 -1.57 -7.58
N LEU A 70 -14.85 -1.50 -7.33
CA LEU A 70 -14.30 -1.51 -5.97
C LEU A 70 -14.62 -0.23 -5.21
N ARG A 71 -14.64 0.91 -5.91
CA ARG A 71 -14.84 2.21 -5.29
C ARG A 71 -16.26 2.35 -4.71
N GLY A 72 -16.38 2.40 -3.39
CA GLY A 72 -17.63 2.61 -2.66
C GLY A 72 -18.43 1.32 -2.36
N THR A 73 -17.78 0.16 -2.46
CA THR A 73 -18.31 -1.12 -1.92
C THR A 73 -17.95 -1.29 -0.45
#